data_AF-A0A925TKL4-F1
#
_entry.id   AF-A0A925TKL4-F1
#
_cell.length_a   1.000
_cell.length_b   1.000
_cell.length_c   1.000
_cell.angle_alpha   90.00
_cell.angle_beta   90.00
_cell.angle_gamma   90.00
#
_symmetry.space_group_name_H-M   'P 1'
#
loop_
_entity.id
_entity.type
_entity.pdbx_description
1 polymer ?
#
loop_
_entity_poly.entity_id
_entity_poly.type
_entity_poly.pdbx_seq_one_letter_code
_entity_poly.pdbx_strand_id
1 'polypeptide(L)'
;MTTYDFNRLNDKEFESLAVRIVQELIGKRVERFKPGKDSGVDGRFFVLGASEGIVQAKHWARSGLAPLLAYLAKTEAPKVVKLKPARYFW
;
A
#
# COMPACT_ATOMS: atom_id res chain seq x y z
N MET A 1 -10.60 2.44 -29.55
CA MET A 1 -10.33 2.69 -28.12
C MET A 1 -9.21 1.75 -27.71
N THR A 2 -8.06 2.28 -27.32
CA THR A 2 -6.99 1.47 -26.73
C THR A 2 -7.51 0.87 -25.43
N THR A 3 -7.61 -0.46 -25.38
CA THR A 3 -7.96 -1.18 -24.15
C THR A 3 -6.84 -0.95 -23.15
N TYR A 4 -7.04 -0.01 -22.22
CA TYR A 4 -6.11 0.25 -21.14
C TYR A 4 -6.18 -0.93 -20.17
N ASP A 5 -5.20 -1.81 -20.28
CA ASP A 5 -5.06 -2.96 -19.40
C ASP A 5 -4.09 -2.61 -18.27
N PHE A 6 -4.63 -2.40 -17.07
CA PHE A 6 -3.85 -2.14 -15.86
C PHE A 6 -2.94 -3.32 -15.47
N ASN A 7 -3.12 -4.51 -16.07
CA ASN A 7 -2.20 -5.64 -15.93
C ASN A 7 -0.80 -5.37 -16.53
N ARG A 8 -0.65 -4.31 -17.34
CA ARG A 8 0.63 -3.87 -17.89
C ARG A 8 1.43 -3.00 -16.93
N LEU A 9 0.83 -2.48 -15.86
CA LEU A 9 1.56 -1.73 -14.85
C LEU A 9 2.54 -2.68 -14.17
N ASN A 10 3.80 -2.25 -14.12
CA ASN A 10 4.78 -2.94 -13.29
C ASN A 10 4.43 -2.68 -11.82
N ASP A 11 4.85 -3.58 -10.92
CA ASP A 11 4.53 -3.51 -9.49
C ASP A 11 4.90 -2.15 -8.89
N LYS A 12 6.05 -1.60 -9.28
CA LYS A 12 6.53 -0.27 -8.87
C LYS A 12 5.65 0.89 -9.37
N GLU A 13 5.11 0.77 -10.58
CA GLU A 13 4.22 1.79 -11.15
C GLU A 13 2.87 1.78 -10.44
N PHE A 14 2.39 0.58 -10.10
CA PHE A 14 1.17 0.39 -9.31
C PHE A 14 1.33 0.94 -7.88
N GLU A 15 2.41 0.56 -7.18
CA GLU A 15 2.77 1.12 -5.86
C GLU A 15 2.84 2.64 -5.91
N SER A 16 3.47 3.16 -6.96
CA SER A 16 3.59 4.59 -7.18
C SER A 16 2.21 5.26 -7.32
N LEU A 17 1.37 4.71 -8.20
CA LEU A 17 0.03 5.23 -8.42
C LEU A 17 -0.81 5.19 -7.15
N ALA A 18 -0.80 4.07 -6.42
CA ALA A 18 -1.55 3.89 -5.19
C ALA A 18 -1.15 4.91 -4.11
N VAL A 19 0.15 5.12 -3.87
CA VAL A 19 0.61 6.13 -2.92
C VAL A 19 0.16 7.53 -3.33
N ARG A 20 0.19 7.85 -4.63
CA ARG A 20 -0.26 9.15 -5.14
C ARG A 20 -1.76 9.36 -4.95
N ILE A 21 -2.57 8.34 -5.19
CA ILE A 21 -4.02 8.38 -4.96
C ILE A 21 -4.30 8.60 -3.48
N VAL A 22 -3.63 7.86 -2.60
CA VAL A 22 -3.80 8.03 -1.15
C VAL A 22 -3.38 9.43 -0.72
N GLN A 23 -2.25 9.94 -1.23
CA GLN A 23 -1.78 11.30 -0.97
C GLN A 23 -2.84 12.35 -1.30
N GLU A 24 -3.47 12.23 -2.47
CA GLU A 24 -4.53 13.14 -2.93
C GLU A 24 -5.79 13.00 -2.05
N LEU A 25 -6.17 11.76 -1.72
CA LEU A 25 -7.33 11.46 -0.90
C LEU A 25 -7.23 12.03 0.52
N ILE A 26 -6.05 11.95 1.13
CA ILE A 26 -5.83 12.44 2.50
C ILE A 26 -5.44 13.92 2.54
N GLY A 27 -5.12 14.53 1.39
CA GLY A 27 -4.65 15.93 1.29
C GLY A 27 -3.34 16.19 2.04
N LYS A 28 -2.53 15.17 2.29
CA LYS A 28 -1.27 15.23 3.05
C LYS A 28 -0.16 14.52 2.30
N ARG A 29 1.07 14.97 2.48
CA ARG A 29 2.26 14.34 1.89
C ARG A 29 2.44 12.92 2.44
N VAL A 30 2.57 11.95 1.54
CA VAL A 30 2.94 10.57 1.87
C VAL A 30 4.42 10.40 1.53
N GLU A 31 5.23 10.06 2.53
CA GLU A 31 6.62 9.65 2.31
C GLU A 31 6.63 8.24 1.75
N ARG A 32 7.22 8.06 0.57
CA ARG A 32 7.46 6.73 0.03
C ARG A 32 8.71 6.11 0.64
N PHE A 33 8.60 4.83 0.96
CA PHE A 33 9.79 4.03 1.22
C PHE A 33 10.37 3.52 -0.10
N LYS A 34 11.69 3.39 -0.15
CA LYS A 34 12.35 2.74 -1.28
C LYS A 34 12.12 1.23 -1.16
N PRO A 35 12.04 0.49 -2.29
CA PRO A 35 11.97 -0.97 -2.26
C PRO A 35 13.18 -1.52 -1.50
N GLY A 36 12.96 -2.16 -0.36
CA GLY A 36 14.01 -2.54 0.58
C GLY A 36 13.51 -3.06 1.92
N LYS A 37 14.42 -3.18 2.89
CA LYS A 37 14.34 -3.86 4.20
C LYS A 37 13.17 -3.45 5.12
N ASP A 38 12.32 -2.52 4.70
CA ASP A 38 11.27 -1.86 5.48
C ASP A 38 9.93 -2.62 5.47
N SER A 39 10.00 -3.94 5.73
CA SER A 39 8.85 -4.81 6.03
C SER A 39 7.71 -4.85 4.98
N GLY A 40 7.94 -4.31 3.78
CA GLY A 40 6.96 -4.29 2.68
C GLY A 40 5.97 -3.12 2.74
N VAL A 41 6.30 -2.02 3.41
CA VAL A 41 5.49 -0.80 3.41
C VAL A 41 5.90 0.11 2.25
N ASP A 42 4.95 0.58 1.45
CA ASP A 42 5.21 1.42 0.26
C ASP A 42 5.19 2.92 0.57
N GLY A 43 4.43 3.33 1.59
CA GLY A 43 4.43 4.70 2.07
C GLY A 43 3.96 4.86 3.51
N ARG A 44 4.35 5.97 4.11
CA ARG A 44 3.83 6.45 5.39
C ARG A 44 3.44 7.91 5.32
N PHE A 45 2.49 8.31 6.15
CA PHE A 45 2.12 9.71 6.32
C PHE A 45 1.83 9.98 7.78
N PHE A 46 1.87 11.25 8.17
CA PHE A 46 1.57 11.64 9.55
C PHE A 46 0.14 12.18 9.66
N VAL A 47 -0.65 11.54 10.51
CA VAL A 47 -1.95 12.04 10.95
C VAL A 47 -1.71 13.05 12.08
N LEU A 48 -2.59 14.07 12.18
CA LEU A 48 -2.48 15.10 13.23
C LEU A 48 -2.46 14.42 14.60
N GLY A 49 -1.50 14.79 15.46
CA GLY A 49 -1.33 14.19 16.80
C GLY A 49 -0.31 13.05 16.90
N ALA A 50 0.75 13.06 16.07
CA ALA A 50 1.86 12.09 16.11
C ALA A 50 1.49 10.63 15.80
N SER A 51 0.32 10.41 15.19
CA SER A 51 -0.05 9.06 14.76
C SER A 51 0.35 8.82 13.32
N GLU A 52 1.02 7.70 13.06
CA GLU A 52 1.46 7.33 11.72
C GLU A 52 0.34 6.63 10.96
N GLY A 53 0.19 7.01 9.70
CA GLY A 53 -0.61 6.32 8.70
C GLY A 53 0.31 5.55 7.77
N ILE A 54 -0.10 4.35 7.39
CA ILE A 54 0.68 3.44 6.57
C ILE A 54 -0.10 3.14 5.28
N VAL A 55 0.64 3.12 4.18
CA VAL A 55 0.15 2.77 2.85
C VAL A 55 0.96 1.60 2.36
N GLN A 56 0.25 0.55 1.97
CA GLN A 56 0.80 -0.61 1.34
C GLN A 56 -0.02 -0.90 0.09
N ALA A 57 0.65 -1.18 -1.01
CA ALA A 57 0.05 -1.38 -2.30
C ALA A 57 0.75 -2.56 -2.94
N LYS A 58 0.04 -3.65 -3.13
CA LYS A 58 0.60 -4.82 -3.78
C LYS A 58 -0.23 -5.18 -5.00
N HIS A 59 0.45 -5.35 -6.13
CA HIS A 59 -0.20 -5.69 -7.38
C HIS A 59 -0.54 -7.19 -7.41
N TRP A 60 -1.80 -7.53 -7.09
CA TRP A 60 -2.31 -8.92 -7.08
C TRP A 60 -3.14 -9.27 -8.32
N ALA A 61 -3.06 -8.46 -9.38
CA ALA A 61 -3.94 -8.61 -10.54
C ALA A 61 -3.87 -10.00 -11.20
N ARG A 62 -2.74 -10.71 -11.06
CA ARG A 62 -2.54 -12.06 -11.61
C ARG A 62 -2.84 -13.20 -10.65
N SER A 63 -2.91 -12.94 -9.34
CA SER A 63 -2.90 -13.99 -8.31
C SER A 63 -4.29 -14.33 -7.76
N GLY A 64 -5.33 -13.55 -8.05
CA GLY A 64 -6.70 -13.85 -7.63
C GLY A 64 -6.95 -13.68 -6.12
N LEU A 65 -8.21 -13.84 -5.70
CA LEU A 65 -8.69 -13.44 -4.37
C LEU A 65 -8.24 -14.36 -3.23
N ALA A 66 -8.26 -15.68 -3.44
CA ALA A 66 -7.93 -16.65 -2.40
C ALA A 66 -6.50 -16.52 -1.82
N PRO A 67 -5.44 -16.42 -2.63
CA PRO A 67 -4.09 -16.22 -2.09
C PRO A 67 -3.88 -14.81 -1.54
N LEU A 68 -4.62 -13.80 -2.02
CA LEU A 68 -4.62 -12.47 -1.41
C LEU A 68 -5.14 -12.52 0.04
N LEU A 69 -6.27 -13.19 0.28
CA LEU A 69 -6.83 -13.34 1.64
C LEU A 69 -5.90 -14.11 2.56
N ALA A 70 -5.28 -15.19 2.05
CA ALA A 70 -4.31 -15.96 2.83
C ALA A 70 -3.08 -15.12 3.20
N TYR A 71 -2.60 -14.27 2.29
CA TYR A 71 -1.49 -13.36 2.53
C TYR A 71 -1.85 -12.28 3.56
N LEU A 72 -3.03 -11.67 3.43
CA LEU A 72 -3.54 -10.68 4.37
C LEU A 72 -3.59 -11.26 5.80
N ALA A 73 -4.15 -12.46 5.96
CA ALA A 73 -4.29 -13.10 7.27
C ALA A 73 -2.94 -13.50 7.89
N LYS A 74 -2.01 -14.04 7.09
CA LYS A 74 -0.75 -14.59 7.60
C LYS A 74 0.36 -13.56 7.75
N THR A 75 0.38 -12.54 6.88
CA THR A 75 1.53 -11.63 6.76
C THR A 75 1.18 -10.20 7.13
N GLU A 76 0.00 -9.70 6.72
CA GLU A 76 -0.33 -8.28 6.90
C GLU A 76 -1.02 -7.98 8.23
N ALA A 77 -1.99 -8.80 8.63
CA ALA A 77 -2.66 -8.68 9.93
C ALA A 77 -1.66 -8.56 11.11
N PRO A 78 -0.63 -9.42 11.26
CA PRO A 78 0.33 -9.26 12.35
C PRO A 78 1.19 -7.99 12.24
N LYS A 79 1.48 -7.50 11.02
CA LYS A 79 2.22 -6.23 10.83
C LYS A 79 1.39 -5.03 11.25
N VAL A 80 0.12 -4.98 10.85
CA VAL A 80 -0.81 -3.89 11.23
C VAL A 80 -0.95 -3.83 12.75
N VAL A 81 -1.12 -4.99 13.39
CA VAL A 81 -1.22 -5.08 14.86
C VAL A 81 0.07 -4.62 15.55
N LYS A 82 1.24 -4.92 14.98
CA LYS A 82 2.54 -4.50 15.52
C LYS A 82 2.79 -3.00 15.34
N LEU A 83 2.46 -2.46 14.18
CA LEU A 83 2.71 -1.06 13.81
C LEU A 83 1.69 -0.10 14.44
N LYS A 84 0.51 -0.60 14.81
CA LYS A 84 -0.61 0.20 15.38
C LYS A 84 -0.80 1.55 14.68
N PRO A 85 -0.91 1.59 13.34
CA PRO A 85 -1.08 2.84 12.64
C PRO A 85 -2.46 3.44 12.97
N ALA A 86 -2.58 4.76 13.02
CA ALA A 86 -3.89 5.41 13.12
C ALA A 86 -4.74 5.19 11.86
N ARG A 87 -4.09 4.95 10.72
CA ARG A 87 -4.76 4.67 9.45
C ARG A 87 -3.92 3.73 8.60
N TYR A 88 -4.55 2.70 8.06
CA TYR A 88 -3.90 1.72 7.20
C TYR A 88 -4.64 1.65 5.86
N PHE A 89 -3.92 1.80 4.76
CA PHE A 89 -4.43 1.64 3.40
C PHE A 89 -3.71 0.45 2.74
N TRP A 90 -4.50 -0.48 2.21
CA TRP A 90 -4.08 -1.68 1.46
C TRP A 90 -4.67 -1.67 0.06
#